data_AF-A0A1B6D992-F1
#
_entry.id   AF-A0A1B6D992-F1
#
_cell.length_a   1.000
_cell.length_b   1.000
_cell.length_c   1.000
_cell.angle_alpha   90.00
_cell.angle_beta   90.00
_cell.angle_gamma   90.00
#
_symmetry.space_group_name_H-M   'P 1'
#
loop_
_entity.id
_entity.type
_entity.pdbx_description
1 polymer ?
#
loop_
_entity_poly.entity_id
_entity_poly.type
_entity_poly.pdbx_seq_one_letter_code
_entity_poly.pdbx_strand_id
1 'polypeptide(L)'
;KEIILQKYGLNSYSLLKNESGNHRVQRVPITENHDKIHTSTCTIAVINKVNNKKKIIINNKDLKISTFKSSGSGGQHVNKTDSAVRIIHLPTKITVECQSDRSQHRNKKNALKILKFKILEIKKNKIKNKEDKYRKSLIGTGNRSEKIRTYNFPQNRVTNHKINLTVYNLNSILNGNLEKIFK
;
A
#
# COMPACT_ATOMS: atom_id res chain seq x y z
N LYS A 1 16.65 0.17 3.52
CA LYS A 1 16.48 0.56 2.09
C LYS A 1 15.47 -0.40 1.48
N GLU A 2 14.51 0.09 0.72
CA GLU A 2 13.44 -0.72 0.12
C GLU A 2 13.50 -0.58 -1.40
N ILE A 3 13.13 -1.64 -2.13
CA ILE A 3 13.04 -1.66 -3.58
C ILE A 3 11.69 -2.25 -3.95
N ILE A 4 10.94 -1.56 -4.81
CA ILE A 4 9.63 -2.01 -5.30
C ILE A 4 9.73 -2.22 -6.80
N LEU A 5 9.46 -3.45 -7.24
CA LEU A 5 9.48 -3.84 -8.66
C LEU A 5 8.10 -4.34 -9.06
N GLN A 6 7.71 -4.05 -10.31
CA GLN A 6 6.47 -4.55 -10.88
C GLN A 6 6.80 -5.50 -12.03
N LYS A 7 6.38 -6.77 -11.89
CA LYS A 7 6.54 -7.80 -12.92
C LYS A 7 5.19 -8.08 -13.61
N TYR A 8 5.20 -7.99 -14.92
CA TYR A 8 4.07 -8.39 -15.77
C TYR A 8 4.37 -9.75 -16.43
N GLY A 9 3.34 -10.57 -16.62
CA GLY A 9 3.45 -11.89 -17.26
C GLY A 9 2.38 -12.86 -16.76
N LEU A 10 2.10 -13.90 -17.56
CA LEU A 10 1.22 -14.99 -17.15
C LEU A 10 1.82 -15.70 -15.93
N ASN A 11 1.00 -16.04 -14.94
CA ASN A 11 1.39 -16.81 -13.75
C ASN A 11 2.55 -16.23 -12.92
N SER A 12 2.96 -14.97 -13.13
CA SER A 12 4.08 -14.34 -12.42
C SER A 12 3.89 -14.37 -10.91
N TYR A 13 2.67 -14.13 -10.45
CA TYR A 13 2.31 -14.22 -9.03
C TYR A 13 2.41 -15.66 -8.51
N SER A 14 1.96 -16.66 -9.27
CA SER A 14 1.97 -18.06 -8.80
C SER A 14 3.38 -18.60 -8.62
N LEU A 15 4.30 -18.22 -9.51
CA LEU A 15 5.71 -18.60 -9.43
C LEU A 15 6.40 -17.93 -8.23
N LEU A 16 6.09 -16.66 -7.96
CA LEU A 16 6.81 -15.87 -6.96
C LEU A 16 6.14 -15.85 -5.57
N LYS A 17 4.89 -16.29 -5.42
CA LYS A 17 4.16 -16.21 -4.13
C LYS A 17 4.93 -16.85 -2.96
N ASN A 18 5.67 -17.92 -3.25
CA ASN A 18 6.43 -18.69 -2.26
C ASN A 18 7.69 -17.96 -1.77
N GLU A 19 8.14 -16.92 -2.47
CA GLU A 19 9.27 -16.07 -2.09
C GLU A 19 8.98 -15.12 -0.94
N SER A 20 7.70 -14.96 -0.59
CA SER A 20 7.32 -14.08 0.50
C SER A 20 7.81 -14.62 1.84
N GLY A 21 8.58 -13.79 2.55
CA GLY A 21 9.18 -14.08 3.86
C GLY A 21 10.60 -13.54 4.01
N ASN A 22 11.30 -13.99 5.06
CA ASN A 22 12.67 -13.55 5.34
C ASN A 22 13.71 -14.47 4.70
N HIS A 23 14.65 -13.84 4.02
CA HIS A 23 15.81 -14.43 3.35
C HIS A 23 17.05 -14.07 4.15
N ARG A 24 17.72 -15.08 4.69
CA ARG A 24 18.91 -14.93 5.51
C ARG A 24 20.15 -15.10 4.64
N VAL A 25 21.14 -14.24 4.79
CA VAL A 25 22.42 -14.29 4.06
C VAL A 25 23.56 -14.38 5.06
N GLN A 26 24.42 -15.39 4.89
CA GLN A 26 25.64 -15.57 5.67
C GLN A 26 26.84 -15.42 4.74
N ARG A 27 27.64 -14.39 4.96
CA ARG A 27 28.81 -14.06 4.14
C ARG A 27 29.82 -13.22 4.92
N VAL A 28 31.05 -13.16 4.42
CA VAL A 28 32.01 -12.12 4.80
C VAL A 28 31.64 -10.86 4.01
N PRO A 29 31.25 -9.74 4.64
CA PRO A 29 30.95 -8.51 3.92
C PRO A 29 32.23 -7.84 3.42
N ILE A 30 32.13 -7.13 2.30
CA ILE A 30 33.26 -6.37 1.71
C ILE A 30 33.75 -5.26 2.65
N THR A 31 32.89 -4.79 3.55
CA THR A 31 33.20 -3.74 4.54
C THR A 31 33.89 -4.27 5.80
N GLU A 32 34.14 -5.58 5.91
CA GLU A 32 34.70 -6.22 7.10
C GLU A 32 36.18 -6.57 6.87
N ASN A 33 37.04 -6.23 7.82
CA ASN A 33 38.50 -6.43 7.71
C ASN A 33 39.00 -7.74 8.34
N HIS A 34 38.17 -8.46 9.10
CA HIS A 34 38.60 -9.60 9.93
C HIS A 34 38.08 -10.97 9.45
N ASP A 35 37.62 -11.08 8.20
CA ASP A 35 37.04 -12.31 7.62
C ASP A 35 35.94 -12.97 8.46
N LYS A 36 35.28 -12.19 9.33
CA LYS A 36 34.19 -12.68 10.16
C LYS A 36 32.93 -12.84 9.34
N ILE A 37 32.28 -13.99 9.50
CA ILE A 37 31.02 -14.28 8.82
C ILE A 37 29.90 -13.50 9.50
N HIS A 38 29.27 -12.59 8.76
CA HIS A 38 28.11 -11.84 9.23
C HIS A 38 26.82 -12.47 8.72
N THR A 39 25.77 -12.39 9.55
CA THR A 39 24.43 -12.84 9.20
C THR A 39 23.51 -11.63 9.00
N SER A 40 23.18 -11.38 7.74
CA SER A 40 22.23 -10.36 7.29
C SER A 40 20.86 -10.99 6.97
N THR A 41 19.81 -10.20 6.96
CA THR A 41 18.47 -10.60 6.54
C THR A 41 17.91 -9.61 5.52
N CYS A 42 17.11 -10.12 4.59
CA CYS A 42 16.32 -9.35 3.64
C CYS A 42 14.89 -9.89 3.66
N THR A 43 13.91 -9.03 3.51
CA THR A 43 12.50 -9.43 3.51
C THR A 43 11.92 -9.21 2.13
N ILE A 44 11.18 -10.20 1.64
CA ILE A 44 10.52 -10.14 0.33
C ILE A 44 9.02 -10.29 0.56
N ALA A 45 8.23 -9.42 -0.07
CA ALA A 45 6.78 -9.54 -0.12
C ALA A 45 6.32 -9.53 -1.57
N VAL A 46 5.65 -10.60 -1.99
CA VAL A 46 5.07 -10.71 -3.33
C VAL A 46 3.57 -10.50 -3.22
N ILE A 47 3.09 -9.42 -3.83
CA ILE A 47 1.69 -9.00 -3.73
C ILE A 47 1.08 -9.01 -5.13
N ASN A 48 -0.09 -9.63 -5.26
CA ASN A 48 -0.84 -9.58 -6.50
C ASN A 48 -1.51 -8.21 -6.67
N LYS A 49 -1.21 -7.51 -7.76
CA LYS A 49 -1.78 -6.20 -8.05
C LYS A 49 -3.07 -6.36 -8.86
N VAL A 50 -4.21 -6.26 -8.18
CA VAL A 50 -5.53 -6.25 -8.84
C VAL A 50 -5.88 -4.83 -9.25
N ASN A 51 -6.02 -4.58 -10.56
CA ASN A 51 -6.43 -3.28 -11.09
C ASN A 51 -7.93 -3.02 -10.85
N ASN A 52 -8.30 -2.63 -9.63
CA ASN A 52 -9.66 -2.20 -9.33
C ASN A 52 -9.78 -0.67 -9.34
N LYS A 53 -9.66 -0.07 -10.53
CA LYS A 53 -10.03 1.34 -10.74
C LYS A 53 -11.56 1.48 -10.86
N LYS A 54 -12.31 1.20 -9.79
CA LYS A 54 -13.74 1.52 -9.77
C LYS A 54 -13.91 3.03 -9.63
N LYS A 55 -14.52 3.68 -10.63
CA LYS A 55 -14.93 5.09 -10.54
C LYS A 55 -15.92 5.25 -9.40
N ILE A 56 -15.69 6.22 -8.52
CA ILE A 56 -16.65 6.57 -7.48
C ILE A 56 -17.74 7.42 -8.11
N ILE A 57 -18.92 6.83 -8.25
CA ILE A 57 -20.16 7.54 -8.61
C ILE A 57 -20.84 7.90 -7.29
N ILE A 58 -21.13 9.18 -7.11
CA ILE A 58 -21.89 9.67 -5.96
C ILE A 58 -23.30 9.93 -6.48
N ASN A 59 -24.28 9.20 -5.94
CA ASN A 59 -25.68 9.41 -6.29
C ASN A 59 -26.23 10.58 -5.49
N ASN A 60 -27.03 11.44 -6.14
CA ASN A 60 -27.66 12.58 -5.46
C ASN A 60 -28.62 12.15 -4.35
N LYS A 61 -29.20 10.93 -4.43
CA LYS A 61 -30.09 10.36 -3.40
C LYS A 61 -29.37 10.11 -2.06
N ASP A 62 -28.04 9.92 -2.10
CA ASP A 62 -27.23 9.65 -0.92
C ASP A 62 -26.74 10.92 -0.23
N LEU A 63 -27.15 12.09 -0.72
CA LEU A 63 -26.70 13.40 -0.26
C LEU A 63 -27.85 14.14 0.44
N LYS A 64 -27.65 14.44 1.73
CA LYS A 64 -28.47 15.43 2.43
C LYS A 64 -27.81 16.79 2.30
N ILE A 65 -28.44 17.68 1.54
CA ILE A 65 -27.97 19.03 1.28
C ILE A 65 -28.81 19.99 2.11
N SER A 66 -28.16 20.79 2.93
CA SER A 66 -28.78 21.84 3.74
C SER A 66 -28.12 23.18 3.43
N THR A 67 -28.92 24.19 3.11
CA THR A 67 -28.47 25.58 2.97
C THR A 67 -28.64 26.31 4.29
N PHE A 68 -27.72 27.21 4.61
CA PHE A 68 -27.77 28.02 5.82
C PHE A 68 -27.07 29.36 5.58
N LYS A 69 -27.24 30.30 6.51
CA LYS A 69 -26.58 31.61 6.46
C LYS A 69 -25.08 31.45 6.64
N SER A 70 -24.31 32.11 5.78
CA SER A 70 -22.84 32.12 5.87
C SER A 70 -22.41 32.82 7.17
N SER A 71 -21.38 32.30 7.83
CA SER A 71 -20.80 32.93 9.01
C SER A 71 -19.66 33.87 8.62
N GLY A 72 -19.60 35.08 9.21
CA GLY A 72 -18.50 36.02 9.01
C GLY A 72 -18.91 37.50 9.05
N SER A 73 -17.92 38.39 8.99
CA SER A 73 -18.05 39.86 9.01
C SER A 73 -18.60 40.46 7.70
N GLY A 74 -19.56 39.79 7.08
CA GLY A 74 -20.15 40.23 5.82
C GLY A 74 -21.16 41.36 5.97
N GLY A 75 -21.37 42.12 4.88
CA GLY A 75 -22.42 43.14 4.81
C GLY A 75 -23.85 42.55 4.80
N GLN A 76 -24.85 43.41 4.59
CA GLN A 76 -26.28 43.04 4.66
C GLN A 76 -26.67 41.78 3.86
N HIS A 77 -26.01 41.54 2.72
CA HIS A 77 -26.24 40.37 1.88
C HIS A 77 -25.91 39.05 2.62
N VAL A 78 -24.88 39.02 3.46
CA VAL A 78 -24.46 37.81 4.20
C VAL A 78 -25.45 37.46 5.30
N ASN A 79 -26.08 38.45 5.93
CA ASN A 79 -27.05 38.26 7.01
C ASN A 79 -28.46 37.84 6.52
N LYS A 80 -28.79 38.19 5.27
CA LYS A 80 -30.12 37.94 4.66
C LYS A 80 -30.15 36.70 3.76
N THR A 81 -29.05 36.33 3.11
CA THR A 81 -29.05 35.26 2.09
C THR A 81 -28.44 33.94 2.58
N ASP A 82 -29.14 32.84 2.32
CA ASP A 82 -28.67 31.48 2.60
C ASP A 82 -27.69 31.02 1.52
N SER A 83 -26.46 31.56 1.59
CA SER A 83 -25.40 31.30 0.63
C SER A 83 -24.53 30.09 0.98
N ALA A 84 -24.44 29.69 2.26
CA ALA A 84 -23.61 28.56 2.68
C ALA A 84 -24.32 27.23 2.45
N VAL A 85 -23.54 26.22 2.04
CA VAL A 85 -24.06 24.88 1.73
C VAL A 85 -23.32 23.84 2.55
N ARG A 86 -24.07 23.00 3.27
CA ARG A 86 -23.58 21.79 3.93
C ARG A 86 -24.13 20.57 3.22
N ILE A 87 -23.24 19.63 2.91
CA ILE A 87 -23.56 18.37 2.25
C ILE A 87 -23.12 17.24 3.18
N ILE A 88 -24.04 16.33 3.47
CA ILE A 88 -23.80 15.13 4.26
C ILE A 88 -23.98 13.94 3.33
N HIS A 89 -22.95 13.11 3.18
CA HIS A 89 -23.07 11.83 2.48
C HIS A 89 -23.55 10.77 3.47
N LEU A 90 -24.81 10.35 3.33
CA LEU A 90 -25.48 9.41 4.25
C LEU A 90 -24.70 8.10 4.47
N PRO A 91 -24.16 7.43 3.42
CA PRO A 91 -23.47 6.15 3.59
C PRO A 91 -22.15 6.26 4.38
N THR A 92 -21.40 7.34 4.19
CA THR A 92 -20.08 7.51 4.84
C THR A 92 -20.13 8.43 6.04
N LYS A 93 -21.28 9.08 6.31
CA LYS A 93 -21.48 10.11 7.33
C LYS A 93 -20.48 11.28 7.26
N ILE A 94 -19.90 11.51 6.08
CA ILE A 94 -18.95 12.62 5.88
C ILE A 94 -19.74 13.89 5.66
N THR A 95 -19.41 14.91 6.44
CA THR A 95 -19.96 16.24 6.31
C THR A 95 -18.92 17.16 5.65
N VAL A 96 -19.39 17.97 4.72
CA VAL A 96 -18.61 19.02 4.07
C VAL A 96 -19.45 20.27 4.02
N GLU A 97 -18.85 21.39 4.41
CA GLU A 97 -19.47 22.70 4.29
C GLU A 97 -18.61 23.61 3.42
N CYS A 98 -19.26 24.51 2.69
CA CYS A 98 -18.62 25.46 1.82
C CYS A 98 -19.40 26.78 1.83
N GLN A 99 -18.68 27.86 2.12
CA GLN A 99 -19.20 29.24 2.19
C GLN A 99 -18.27 30.24 1.48
N SER A 100 -17.47 29.76 0.52
CA SER A 100 -16.40 30.55 -0.12
C SER A 100 -16.92 31.62 -1.07
N ASP A 101 -18.02 31.35 -1.77
CA ASP A 101 -18.62 32.23 -2.76
C ASP A 101 -19.93 32.86 -2.26
N ARG A 102 -20.32 34.00 -2.84
CA ARG A 102 -21.63 34.63 -2.58
C ARG A 102 -22.81 33.82 -3.14
N SER A 103 -22.56 32.92 -4.11
CA SER A 103 -23.59 32.11 -4.78
C SER A 103 -23.68 30.71 -4.22
N GLN A 104 -24.88 30.31 -3.79
CA GLN A 104 -25.17 28.95 -3.32
C GLN A 104 -24.82 27.86 -4.33
N HIS A 105 -24.98 28.11 -5.64
CA HIS A 105 -24.70 27.11 -6.68
C HIS A 105 -23.20 26.85 -6.82
N ARG A 106 -22.36 27.88 -6.66
CA ARG A 106 -20.90 27.74 -6.65
C ARG A 106 -20.44 27.00 -5.40
N ASN A 107 -20.97 27.39 -4.23
CA ASN A 107 -20.71 26.70 -2.97
C ASN A 107 -21.12 25.22 -3.01
N LYS A 108 -22.29 24.90 -3.57
CA LYS A 108 -22.73 23.51 -3.78
C LYS A 108 -21.77 22.73 -4.67
N LYS A 109 -21.34 23.29 -5.81
CA LYS A 109 -20.36 22.65 -6.71
C LYS A 109 -19.03 22.41 -6.01
N ASN A 110 -18.54 23.38 -5.23
CA ASN A 110 -17.29 23.25 -4.49
C ASN A 110 -17.39 22.23 -3.35
N ALA A 111 -18.47 22.26 -2.58
CA ALA A 111 -18.75 21.26 -1.54
C ALA A 111 -18.80 19.84 -2.11
N LEU A 112 -19.43 19.63 -3.28
CA LEU A 112 -19.45 18.33 -3.97
C LEU A 112 -18.04 17.87 -4.39
N LYS A 113 -17.19 18.78 -4.90
CA LYS A 113 -15.80 18.47 -5.25
C LYS A 113 -15.00 18.03 -4.02
N ILE A 114 -15.10 18.78 -2.93
CA ILE A 114 -14.42 18.49 -1.65
C ILE A 114 -14.91 17.15 -1.09
N LEU A 115 -16.22 16.91 -1.11
CA LEU A 115 -16.81 15.65 -0.66
C LEU A 115 -16.27 14.46 -1.47
N LYS A 116 -16.22 14.59 -2.80
CA LYS A 116 -15.66 13.55 -3.68
C LYS A 116 -14.19 13.28 -3.36
N PHE A 117 -13.40 14.33 -3.13
CA PHE A 117 -12.00 14.20 -2.75
C PHE A 117 -11.83 13.48 -1.40
N LYS A 118 -12.56 13.89 -0.36
CA LYS A 118 -12.52 13.23 0.97
C LYS A 118 -12.91 11.74 0.90
N ILE A 119 -13.96 11.41 0.13
CA ILE A 119 -14.38 10.01 -0.06
C ILE A 119 -13.30 9.20 -0.78
N LEU A 120 -12.68 9.77 -1.83
CA LEU A 120 -11.57 9.14 -2.55
C LEU A 120 -10.38 8.88 -1.62
N GLU A 121 -10.01 9.87 -0.82
CA GLU A 121 -8.90 9.79 0.11
C GLU A 121 -9.13 8.71 1.17
N ILE A 122 -10.31 8.67 1.79
CA ILE A 122 -10.66 7.63 2.78
C ILE A 122 -10.63 6.25 2.15
N LYS A 123 -11.15 6.08 0.92
CA LYS A 123 -11.07 4.78 0.23
C LYS A 123 -9.62 4.40 -0.10
N LYS A 124 -8.81 5.35 -0.57
CA LYS A 124 -7.38 5.14 -0.86
C LYS A 124 -6.63 4.72 0.41
N ASN A 125 -6.86 5.41 1.53
CA ASN A 125 -6.25 5.08 2.81
C ASN A 125 -6.72 3.72 3.33
N LYS A 126 -8.00 3.38 3.19
CA LYS A 126 -8.51 2.04 3.54
C LYS A 126 -7.85 0.93 2.71
N ILE A 127 -7.68 1.13 1.40
CA ILE A 127 -7.01 0.16 0.52
C ILE A 127 -5.54 0.04 0.93
N LYS A 128 -4.83 1.16 1.05
CA LYS A 128 -3.43 1.19 1.48
C LYS A 128 -3.23 0.48 2.83
N ASN A 129 -4.07 0.76 3.82
CA ASN A 129 -4.00 0.11 5.13
C ASN A 129 -4.24 -1.40 5.05
N LYS A 130 -5.13 -1.85 4.18
CA LYS A 130 -5.34 -3.29 3.93
C LYS A 130 -4.12 -3.91 3.26
N GLU A 131 -3.55 -3.26 2.25
CA GLU A 131 -2.33 -3.69 1.57
C GLU A 131 -1.13 -3.74 2.54
N ASP A 132 -0.96 -2.73 3.38
CA ASP A 132 0.11 -2.69 4.38
C ASP A 132 -0.03 -3.79 5.43
N LYS A 133 -1.26 -4.06 5.89
CA LYS A 133 -1.53 -5.19 6.80
C LYS A 133 -1.21 -6.53 6.13
N TYR A 134 -1.66 -6.70 4.89
CA TYR A 134 -1.37 -7.91 4.12
C TYR A 134 0.14 -8.09 3.89
N ARG A 135 0.85 -7.03 3.48
CA ARG A 135 2.30 -7.02 3.33
C ARG A 135 3.02 -7.42 4.63
N LYS A 136 2.60 -6.86 5.77
CA LYS A 136 3.16 -7.22 7.08
C LYS A 136 2.93 -8.69 7.42
N SER A 137 1.75 -9.23 7.12
CA SER A 137 1.48 -10.66 7.34
C SER A 137 2.34 -11.60 6.49
N LEU A 138 2.79 -11.17 5.31
CA LEU A 138 3.65 -11.96 4.43
C LEU A 138 5.12 -12.00 4.89
N ILE A 139 5.60 -10.92 5.50
CA ILE A 139 7.00 -10.78 5.91
C ILE A 139 7.22 -11.32 7.34
N GLY A 140 6.22 -11.18 8.21
CA GLY A 140 6.37 -11.48 9.64
C GLY A 140 7.11 -10.37 10.37
N THR A 141 7.97 -10.75 11.32
CA THR A 141 8.69 -9.80 12.19
C THR A 141 10.02 -9.33 11.61
N GLY A 142 10.52 -9.98 10.55
CA GLY A 142 11.83 -9.68 9.96
C GLY A 142 13.02 -10.22 10.76
N ASN A 143 12.76 -10.93 11.86
CA ASN A 143 13.80 -11.49 12.73
C ASN A 143 14.50 -12.70 12.09
N ARG A 144 15.75 -12.93 12.51
CA ARG A 144 16.62 -14.02 12.02
C ARG A 144 16.03 -15.43 12.20
N SER A 145 15.08 -15.58 13.12
CA SER A 145 14.41 -16.85 13.44
C SER A 145 13.43 -17.27 12.35
N GLU A 146 12.68 -16.31 11.78
CA GLU A 146 11.60 -16.55 10.81
C GLU A 146 12.13 -16.62 9.38
N LYS A 147 13.10 -17.51 9.13
CA LYS A 147 13.76 -17.66 7.82
C LYS A 147 13.02 -18.65 6.92
N ILE A 148 12.70 -18.25 5.70
CA ILE A 148 12.20 -19.15 4.66
C ILE A 148 13.35 -19.67 3.78
N ARG A 149 14.42 -18.88 3.64
CA ARG A 149 15.63 -19.26 2.91
C ARG A 149 16.90 -18.82 3.62
N THR A 150 17.94 -19.62 3.50
CA THR A 150 19.31 -19.26 3.88
C THR A 150 20.22 -19.36 2.67
N TYR A 151 20.93 -18.29 2.36
CA TYR A 151 22.04 -18.26 1.41
C TYR A 151 23.33 -18.27 2.22
N ASN A 152 24.13 -19.31 2.07
CA ASN A 152 25.40 -19.47 2.77
C ASN A 152 26.55 -19.43 1.76
N PHE A 153 27.25 -18.29 1.74
CA PHE A 153 28.35 -18.05 0.81
C PHE A 153 29.59 -18.91 1.11
N PRO A 154 30.08 -19.00 2.37
CA PRO A 154 31.22 -19.87 2.71
C PRO A 154 31.03 -21.34 2.30
N GLN A 155 29.80 -21.85 2.38
CA GLN A 155 29.48 -23.24 2.04
C GLN A 155 28.86 -23.41 0.63
N ASN A 156 28.85 -22.35 -0.19
CA ASN A 156 28.29 -22.34 -1.56
C ASN A 156 26.90 -23.02 -1.68
N ARG A 157 26.01 -22.79 -0.71
CA ARG A 157 24.70 -23.48 -0.65
C ARG A 157 23.53 -22.56 -0.37
N VAL A 158 22.36 -22.99 -0.84
CA VAL A 158 21.07 -22.39 -0.52
C VAL A 158 20.18 -23.45 0.13
N THR A 159 19.55 -23.06 1.23
CA THR A 159 18.57 -23.89 1.94
C THR A 159 17.20 -23.23 1.87
N ASN A 160 16.20 -23.95 1.36
CA ASN A 160 14.80 -23.57 1.44
C ASN A 160 14.14 -24.31 2.60
N HIS A 161 13.83 -23.59 3.68
CA HIS A 161 13.28 -24.18 4.92
C HIS A 161 11.80 -24.55 4.79
N LYS A 162 11.09 -24.05 3.77
CA LYS A 162 9.67 -24.42 3.56
C LYS A 162 9.52 -25.88 3.12
N ILE A 163 10.48 -26.35 2.32
CA ILE A 163 10.50 -27.71 1.75
C ILE A 163 11.71 -28.53 2.24
N ASN A 164 12.50 -27.98 3.16
CA ASN A 164 13.75 -28.55 3.67
C ASN A 164 14.75 -28.98 2.57
N LEU A 165 14.75 -28.28 1.43
CA LEU A 165 15.65 -28.56 0.31
C LEU A 165 16.97 -27.81 0.50
N THR A 166 18.09 -28.51 0.28
CA THR A 166 19.43 -27.90 0.22
C THR A 166 20.05 -28.11 -1.16
N VAL A 167 20.56 -27.03 -1.75
CA VAL A 167 21.22 -27.05 -3.06
C VAL A 167 22.63 -26.47 -2.92
N TYR A 168 23.63 -27.24 -3.30
CA TYR A 168 25.05 -26.87 -3.27
C TYR A 168 25.50 -26.27 -4.61
N ASN A 169 24.90 -25.15 -4.99
CA ASN A 169 25.30 -24.41 -6.18
C ASN A 169 24.81 -22.95 -6.11
N LEU A 170 25.28 -22.19 -5.11
CA LEU A 170 24.85 -20.82 -4.88
C LEU A 170 25.09 -19.92 -6.10
N ASN A 171 26.25 -20.05 -6.76
CA ASN A 171 26.59 -19.19 -7.91
C ASN A 171 25.60 -19.35 -9.08
N SER A 172 25.22 -20.58 -9.41
CA SER A 172 24.19 -20.83 -10.45
C SER A 172 22.84 -20.21 -10.08
N ILE A 173 22.48 -20.25 -8.81
CA ILE A 173 21.22 -19.70 -8.29
C ILE A 173 21.23 -18.16 -8.39
N LEU A 174 22.35 -17.53 -8.02
CA LEU A 174 22.53 -16.08 -8.12
C LEU A 174 22.48 -15.59 -9.58
N ASN A 175 22.93 -16.42 -10.53
CA ASN A 175 22.85 -16.14 -11.97
C ASN A 175 21.48 -16.42 -12.60
N GLY A 176 20.46 -16.74 -11.79
CA GLY A 176 19.07 -16.84 -12.26
C GLY A 176 18.56 -18.26 -12.51
N ASN A 177 19.36 -19.31 -12.30
CA ASN A 177 18.90 -20.70 -12.40
C ASN A 177 18.12 -21.12 -11.15
N LEU A 178 16.89 -20.61 -11.04
CA LEU A 178 16.03 -20.71 -9.85
C LEU A 178 15.02 -21.86 -9.92
N GLU A 179 14.96 -22.59 -11.03
CA GLU A 179 13.97 -23.65 -11.26
C GLU A 179 13.98 -24.74 -10.19
N LYS A 180 15.17 -25.06 -9.66
CA LYS A 180 15.32 -26.05 -8.59
C LYS A 180 14.71 -25.62 -7.26
N ILE A 181 14.46 -24.33 -7.07
CA ILE A 181 13.99 -23.74 -5.80
C ILE A 181 12.54 -23.23 -5.89
N PHE A 182 12.09 -22.86 -7.11
CA PHE A 182 10.75 -22.31 -7.36
C PHE A 182 9.66 -23.37 -7.55
N LYS A 183 10.01 -24.67 -7.51
CA LYS A 183 9.03 -25.77 -7.52
C LYS A 183 8.16 -25.77 -6.27
#